data_AF-A0A401TYK2-F1
#
_entry.id   AF-A0A401TYK2-F1
#
_cell.length_a   1.000
_cell.length_b   1.000
_cell.length_c   1.000
_cell.angle_alpha   90.00
_cell.angle_beta   90.00
_cell.angle_gamma   90.00
#
_symmetry.space_group_name_H-M   'P 1'
#
loop_
_entity.id
_entity.type
_entity.pdbx_description
1 polymer ?
#
loop_
_entity_poly.entity_id
_entity_poly.type
_entity_poly.pdbx_seq_one_letter_code
_entity_poly.pdbx_strand_id
1 'polypeptide(L)'
;MSHLWGEYHALVTTEERYPAHVQAMLRLRKQLFVDHCGWLLTTTGDVERDQFDVWYTEHCLLFLGSELIGGFRAIRTDYPYLTKSVFPQLAQRRFPSRRDAWEISRFGVLPGAAT
;
A
#
# COMPACT_ATOMS: atom_id res chain seq x y z
N MET A 1 23.17 -22.99 -13.51
CA MET A 1 21.77 -22.56 -13.27
C MET A 1 21.77 -21.87 -11.93
N SER A 2 21.83 -20.53 -11.92
CA SER A 2 22.01 -19.72 -10.71
C SER A 2 20.70 -19.61 -9.92
N HIS A 3 20.79 -19.88 -8.62
CA HIS A 3 19.71 -19.76 -7.64
C HIS A 3 19.20 -18.32 -7.52
N LEU A 4 17.94 -18.06 -7.88
CA LEU A 4 17.21 -16.78 -7.67
C LEU A 4 16.60 -16.67 -6.26
N TRP A 5 17.16 -17.35 -5.27
CA TRP A 5 16.64 -17.34 -3.91
C TRP A 5 17.31 -16.15 -3.19
N GLY A 6 16.64 -14.99 -3.15
CA GLY A 6 17.08 -13.86 -2.32
C GLY A 6 17.06 -12.46 -2.93
N GLU A 7 16.55 -12.27 -4.15
CA GLU A 7 16.50 -10.91 -4.73
C GLU A 7 15.22 -10.17 -4.32
N TYR A 8 15.41 -9.00 -3.71
CA TYR A 8 14.33 -8.04 -3.51
C TYR A 8 13.95 -7.42 -4.85
N HIS A 9 12.65 -7.37 -5.14
CA HIS A 9 12.15 -6.60 -6.26
C HIS A 9 10.81 -5.95 -5.94
N ALA A 10 10.47 -4.91 -6.69
CA ALA A 10 9.22 -4.18 -6.51
C ALA A 10 8.38 -4.16 -7.78
N LEU A 11 7.06 -4.27 -7.62
CA LEU A 11 6.07 -4.08 -8.67
C LEU A 11 5.20 -2.87 -8.31
N VAL A 12 5.24 -1.84 -9.15
CA VAL A 12 4.29 -0.72 -9.09
C VAL A 12 3.13 -1.01 -10.05
N THR A 13 1.91 -1.07 -9.52
CA THR A 13 0.72 -1.47 -10.27
C THR A 13 -0.56 -0.81 -9.75
N THR A 14 -1.63 -0.88 -10.56
CA THR A 14 -3.01 -0.65 -10.15
C THR A 14 -3.76 -1.97 -10.04
N GLU A 15 -4.96 -1.94 -9.43
CA GLU A 15 -5.84 -3.11 -9.35
C GLU A 15 -6.33 -3.55 -10.74
N GLU A 16 -6.63 -2.60 -11.63
CA GLU A 16 -7.03 -2.89 -13.01
C GLU A 16 -5.96 -3.71 -13.75
N ARG A 17 -4.69 -3.36 -13.58
CA ARG A 17 -3.59 -3.99 -14.31
C ARG A 17 -3.20 -5.36 -13.76
N TYR A 18 -3.20 -5.52 -12.44
CA TYR A 18 -2.82 -6.77 -11.76
C TYR A 18 -3.71 -7.04 -10.54
N PRO A 19 -4.98 -7.44 -10.73
CA PRO A 19 -5.96 -7.55 -9.64
C PRO A 19 -5.56 -8.57 -8.57
N ALA A 20 -5.00 -9.71 -8.97
CA ALA A 20 -4.54 -10.73 -8.02
C ALA A 20 -3.39 -10.23 -7.11
N HIS A 21 -2.49 -9.39 -7.65
CA HIS A 21 -1.37 -8.84 -6.88
C HIS A 21 -1.88 -7.80 -5.88
N VAL A 22 -2.78 -6.91 -6.31
CA VAL A 22 -3.39 -5.93 -5.41
C VAL A 22 -4.23 -6.62 -4.34
N GLN A 23 -5.01 -7.65 -4.67
CA GLN A 23 -5.74 -8.43 -3.68
C GLN A 23 -4.80 -9.05 -2.63
N ALA A 24 -3.64 -9.57 -3.04
CA ALA A 24 -2.62 -10.06 -2.11
C ALA A 24 -2.08 -8.93 -1.21
N MET A 25 -1.85 -7.74 -1.77
CA MET A 25 -1.44 -6.56 -0.99
C MET A 25 -2.50 -6.13 0.03
N LEU A 26 -3.80 -6.21 -0.29
CA LEU A 26 -4.88 -5.88 0.65
C LEU A 26 -4.99 -6.89 1.80
N ARG A 27 -4.69 -8.17 1.55
CA ARG A 27 -4.56 -9.20 2.60
C ARG A 27 -3.34 -8.93 3.48
N LEU A 28 -2.19 -8.61 2.87
CA LEU A 28 -0.98 -8.26 3.61
C LEU A 28 -1.22 -7.06 4.52
N ARG A 29 -1.94 -6.04 4.04
CA ARG A 29 -2.33 -4.88 4.87
C ARG A 29 -3.16 -5.28 6.08
N LYS A 30 -4.11 -6.20 5.92
CA LYS A 30 -4.89 -6.73 7.06
C LYS A 30 -3.99 -7.43 8.06
N GLN A 31 -3.13 -8.33 7.58
CA GLN A 31 -2.16 -9.04 8.43
C GLN A 31 -1.23 -8.08 9.18
N LEU A 32 -0.74 -7.05 8.50
CA LEU A 32 0.19 -6.10 9.09
C LEU A 32 -0.50 -5.11 10.04
N PHE A 33 -1.46 -4.34 9.54
CA PHE A 33 -2.02 -3.22 10.29
C PHE A 33 -3.07 -3.66 11.31
N VAL A 34 -3.90 -4.66 10.99
CA VAL A 34 -4.95 -5.12 11.90
C VAL A 34 -4.41 -6.20 12.82
N ASP A 35 -3.89 -7.30 12.28
CA ASP A 35 -3.51 -8.45 13.14
C ASP A 35 -2.23 -8.19 13.93
N HIS A 36 -1.20 -7.63 13.31
CA HIS A 36 0.08 -7.40 13.98
C HIS A 36 0.12 -6.07 14.75
N CYS A 37 -0.26 -4.95 14.14
CA CYS A 37 -0.22 -3.65 14.80
C CYS A 37 -1.45 -3.36 15.69
N GLY A 38 -2.52 -4.14 15.60
CA GLY A 38 -3.73 -3.97 16.42
C GLY A 38 -4.56 -2.73 16.07
N TRP A 39 -4.42 -2.18 14.86
CA TRP A 39 -5.17 -0.99 14.47
C TRP A 39 -6.65 -1.33 14.25
N LEU A 40 -7.53 -0.45 14.76
CA LEU A 40 -8.98 -0.56 14.57
C LEU A 40 -9.38 0.01 13.20
N LEU A 41 -9.15 -0.78 12.13
CA LEU A 41 -9.48 -0.43 10.75
C LEU A 41 -10.69 -1.23 10.24
N THR A 42 -11.38 -0.69 9.23
CA THR A 42 -12.43 -1.40 8.52
C THR A 42 -11.83 -2.52 7.65
N THR A 43 -12.40 -3.71 7.73
CA THR A 43 -12.04 -4.87 6.90
C THR A 43 -13.25 -5.37 6.14
N THR A 44 -13.04 -5.91 4.94
CA THR A 44 -14.08 -6.61 4.17
C THR A 44 -13.61 -8.04 3.93
N GLY A 45 -14.19 -9.00 4.65
CA GLY A 45 -13.71 -10.38 4.63
C GLY A 45 -12.26 -10.49 5.14
N ASP A 46 -11.36 -10.97 4.29
CA ASP A 46 -9.94 -11.22 4.60
C ASP A 46 -9.00 -10.05 4.26
N VAL A 47 -9.53 -8.91 3.82
CA VAL A 47 -8.74 -7.75 3.39
C VAL A 47 -8.99 -6.48 4.20
N GLU A 48 -7.96 -5.64 4.29
CA GLU A 48 -8.06 -4.26 4.75
C GLU A 48 -8.17 -3.35 3.53
N ARG A 49 -9.29 -2.65 3.43
CA ARG A 49 -9.65 -1.79 2.29
C ARG A 49 -10.41 -0.58 2.80
N ASP A 50 -10.05 0.61 2.32
CA ASP A 50 -10.69 1.87 2.67
C ASP A 50 -11.16 2.65 1.42
N GLN A 51 -11.74 3.84 1.63
CA GLN A 51 -12.29 4.68 0.57
C GLN A 51 -11.26 5.20 -0.45
N PHE A 52 -9.97 5.02 -0.19
CA PHE A 52 -8.88 5.42 -1.07
C PHE A 52 -8.31 4.24 -1.88
N ASP A 53 -8.94 3.05 -1.82
CA ASP A 53 -8.61 1.90 -2.65
C ASP A 53 -9.54 1.82 -3.87
N VAL A 54 -9.28 2.70 -4.85
CA VAL A 54 -10.11 2.99 -6.02
C VAL A 54 -9.31 2.91 -7.32
N TRP A 55 -9.94 3.20 -8.46
CA TRP A 55 -9.35 3.00 -9.80
C TRP A 55 -8.03 3.78 -10.05
N TYR A 56 -7.82 4.93 -9.39
CA TYR A 56 -6.59 5.72 -9.52
C TYR A 56 -5.51 5.35 -8.48
N THR A 57 -5.75 4.34 -7.66
CA THR A 57 -4.84 3.94 -6.59
C THR A 57 -3.69 3.11 -7.15
N GLU A 58 -2.47 3.57 -6.90
CA GLU A 58 -1.26 2.84 -7.22
C GLU A 58 -0.76 2.11 -5.97
N HIS A 59 -0.21 0.92 -6.18
CA HIS A 59 0.39 0.10 -5.14
C HIS A 59 1.82 -0.23 -5.55
N CYS A 60 2.75 -0.05 -4.62
CA CYS A 60 4.10 -0.61 -4.71
C CYS A 60 4.15 -1.86 -3.84
N LEU A 61 4.37 -3.01 -4.47
CA LEU A 61 4.46 -4.31 -3.81
C LEU A 61 5.93 -4.71 -3.73
N LEU A 62 6.42 -5.01 -2.54
CA LEU A 62 7.78 -5.45 -2.28
C LEU A 62 7.81 -6.97 -2.14
N PHE A 63 8.64 -7.62 -2.95
CA PHE A 63 8.85 -9.05 -2.94
C PHE A 63 10.25 -9.43 -2.49
N LEU A 64 10.38 -10.58 -1.82
CA LEU A 64 11.63 -11.31 -1.64
C LEU A 64 11.49 -12.66 -2.36
N GLY A 65 12.22 -12.85 -3.45
CA GLY A 65 11.91 -13.97 -4.36
C GLY A 65 10.47 -13.86 -4.85
N SER A 66 9.64 -14.89 -4.68
CA SER A 66 8.21 -14.84 -5.05
C SER A 66 7.29 -14.36 -3.93
N GLU A 67 7.80 -14.15 -2.72
CA GLU A 67 6.99 -13.84 -1.54
C GLU A 67 6.71 -12.34 -1.46
N LEU A 68 5.43 -11.97 -1.34
CA LEU A 68 5.03 -10.58 -1.08
C LEU A 68 5.25 -10.28 0.41
N ILE A 69 6.22 -9.42 0.70
CA ILE A 69 6.65 -9.15 2.08
C ILE A 69 6.25 -7.77 2.58
N GLY A 70 5.87 -6.86 1.71
CA GLY A 70 5.50 -5.51 2.11
C GLY A 70 5.09 -4.63 0.95
N GLY A 71 4.99 -3.33 1.21
CA GLY A 71 4.66 -2.36 0.19
C GLY A 71 4.11 -1.06 0.74
N PHE A 72 3.53 -0.29 -0.16
CA PHE A 72 2.75 0.91 0.16
C PHE A 72 1.70 1.21 -0.91
N ARG A 73 0.75 2.05 -0.53
CA ARG A 73 -0.18 2.71 -1.45
C ARG A 73 0.36 4.09 -1.82
N ALA A 74 0.23 4.47 -3.08
CA ALA A 74 0.52 5.80 -3.60
C ALA A 74 -0.71 6.38 -4.32
N ILE A 75 -1.03 7.65 -4.05
CA ILE A 75 -2.13 8.36 -4.72
C ILE A 75 -1.63 9.74 -5.16
N ARG A 76 -1.82 10.08 -6.43
CA ARG A 76 -1.49 11.42 -6.93
C ARG A 76 -2.29 12.48 -6.21
N THR A 77 -1.63 13.58 -5.88
CA THR A 77 -2.21 14.64 -5.05
C THR A 77 -3.28 15.47 -5.77
N ASP A 78 -3.42 15.33 -7.10
CA ASP A 78 -4.55 15.88 -7.84
C ASP A 78 -5.86 15.07 -7.71
N TYR A 79 -5.82 13.88 -7.09
CA TYR A 79 -6.99 13.13 -6.64
C TYR A 79 -7.27 13.35 -5.14
N PRO A 80 -8.41 12.87 -4.61
CA PRO A 80 -8.61 12.75 -3.15
C PRO A 80 -7.63 11.74 -2.53
N TYR A 81 -6.99 12.10 -1.41
CA TYR A 81 -6.01 11.28 -0.70
C TYR A 81 -6.11 11.48 0.82
N LEU A 82 -5.52 10.57 1.60
CA LEU A 82 -5.82 10.37 3.02
C LEU A 82 -5.62 11.64 3.86
N THR A 83 -4.41 12.20 3.83
CA THR A 83 -4.03 13.28 4.74
C THR A 83 -4.87 14.53 4.49
N LYS A 84 -5.15 14.88 3.23
CA LYS A 84 -5.99 16.05 2.90
C LYS A 84 -7.46 15.81 3.21
N SER A 85 -7.96 14.58 3.05
CA SER A 85 -9.37 14.24 3.23
C SER A 85 -9.76 13.93 4.69
N VAL A 86 -8.89 13.29 5.47
CA VAL A 86 -9.17 12.80 6.83
C VAL A 86 -8.41 13.57 7.90
N PHE A 87 -7.21 14.06 7.58
CA PHE A 87 -6.36 14.77 8.53
C PHE A 87 -6.01 16.21 8.08
N PRO A 88 -6.99 17.02 7.58
CA PRO A 88 -6.71 18.37 7.07
C PRO A 88 -6.04 19.27 8.12
N GLN A 89 -6.29 19.02 9.41
CA GLN A 89 -5.70 19.74 10.53
C GLN A 89 -4.18 19.58 10.67
N LEU A 90 -3.56 18.58 10.03
CA LEU A 90 -2.10 18.40 10.06
C LEU A 90 -1.36 19.37 9.12
N ALA A 91 -2.09 20.15 8.31
CA ALA A 91 -1.53 21.09 7.36
C ALA A 91 -0.83 22.26 8.07
N GLN A 92 0.51 22.29 8.05
CA GLN A 92 1.26 23.52 8.33
C GLN A 92 1.29 24.50 7.14
N ARG A 93 1.05 23.95 5.95
CA ARG A 93 0.93 24.67 4.67
C ARG A 93 -0.12 23.97 3.82
N ARG A 94 -0.61 24.63 2.76
CA ARG A 94 -1.54 24.00 1.82
C ARG A 94 -0.96 22.69 1.30
N PHE A 95 -1.71 21.60 1.46
CA PHE A 95 -1.30 20.33 0.91
C PHE A 95 -1.25 20.37 -0.64
N PRO A 96 -0.33 19.60 -1.26
CA PRO A 96 -0.20 19.59 -2.72
C PRO A 96 -1.49 19.20 -3.43
N SER A 97 -1.67 19.70 -4.65
CA SER A 97 -2.74 19.28 -5.55
C SER A 97 -2.23 19.33 -6.98
N ARG A 98 -1.26 18.45 -7.28
CA ARG A 98 -0.46 18.49 -8.50
C ARG A 98 -0.27 17.09 -9.08
N ARG A 99 -0.09 17.02 -10.40
CA ARG A 99 0.10 15.77 -11.17
C ARG A 99 1.49 15.15 -11.01
N ASP A 100 2.43 15.89 -10.44
CA ASP A 100 3.84 15.53 -10.23
C ASP A 100 4.15 15.20 -8.75
N ALA A 101 3.12 14.98 -7.92
CA ALA A 101 3.26 14.67 -6.50
C ALA A 101 2.27 13.60 -6.04
N TRP A 102 2.71 12.72 -5.16
CA TRP A 102 1.96 11.60 -4.59
C TRP A 102 1.96 11.63 -3.07
N GLU A 103 0.86 11.23 -2.46
CA GLU A 103 0.84 10.77 -1.07
C GLU A 103 1.21 9.28 -1.02
N ILE A 104 2.10 8.90 -0.09
CA ILE A 104 2.31 7.51 0.31
C ILE A 104 1.54 7.22 1.60
N SER A 105 0.80 6.12 1.63
CA SER A 105 0.11 5.61 2.82
C SER A 105 0.20 4.08 2.90
N ARG A 106 -0.18 3.48 4.04
CA ARG A 106 -0.12 2.01 4.25
C ARG A 106 1.28 1.43 3.98
N PHE A 107 2.32 2.18 4.35
CA PHE A 107 3.71 1.76 4.17
C PHE A 107 4.13 0.80 5.28
N GLY A 108 4.62 -0.38 4.90
CA GLY A 108 5.16 -1.33 5.85
C GLY A 108 5.62 -2.64 5.23
N VAL A 109 6.32 -3.43 6.03
CA VAL A 109 6.84 -4.77 5.71
C VAL A 109 6.43 -5.71 6.84
N LEU A 110 6.10 -6.95 6.52
CA LEU A 110 5.76 -7.96 7.51
C LEU A 110 6.95 -8.19 8.47
N PRO A 111 6.69 -8.33 9.78
CA PRO A 111 7.73 -8.67 10.74
C PRO A 111 8.40 -10.00 10.37
N GLY A 112 9.73 -10.05 10.46
CA GLY A 112 10.50 -11.27 10.17
C GLY A 112 10.70 -11.59 8.70
N ALA A 113 10.22 -10.76 7.76
CA ALA A 113 10.31 -11.04 6.32
C ALA A 113 11.71 -10.85 5.69
N ALA A 114 12.76 -10.68 6.49
CA ALA A 114 14.15 -10.45 6.06
C ALA A 114 15.17 -11.33 6.79
N THR A 115 14.73 -12.45 7.38
CA THR A 115 15.60 -13.42 8.07
C THR A 115 16.10 -14.50 7.15
#